data_AF-A0A7C4SXG1-F1
#
_entry.id   AF-A0A7C4SXG1-F1
#
_cell.length_a   1.000
_cell.length_b   1.000
_cell.length_c   1.000
_cell.angle_alpha   90.00
_cell.angle_beta   90.00
_cell.angle_gamma   90.00
#
_symmetry.space_group_name_H-M   'P 1'
#
loop_
_entity.id
_entity.type
_entity.pdbx_description
1 polymer ?
#
loop_
_entity_poly.entity_id
_entity_poly.type
_entity_poly.pdbx_seq_one_letter_code
_entity_poly.pdbx_strand_id
1 'polypeptide(L)'
;MKDLSGAMTVADVNRAFRDRGLGIELPYPADWIVVDVQILEKKDTTRSVKVLLAVELLREGRLLRDLCFLEGEVVRPKRNEKADGFDPAAAGQRLPIRNRADFRDEGEAIAYLREAFVSLLGGYGYRIEEHEEADLYATLDSRGFFVCFAAKCDSLAADKAEHLIDLRKKYKHLNDYGLVVPAFQESLGVSLSEQEAWIMGRVDRLSMHRVGVYGVDNSDPNRIYPFTVYPQVRGLLRYFVATSRQWQDVRSQYVLSRGRGAGRVPAG
;
A
#
# COMPACT_ATOMS: atom_id res chain seq x y z
N MET A 1 -22.44 -38.32 -17.97
CA MET A 1 -22.12 -37.17 -18.83
C MET A 1 -22.39 -35.92 -17.99
N LYS A 2 -21.35 -35.13 -17.67
CA LYS A 2 -21.57 -33.85 -16.99
C LYS A 2 -22.20 -32.88 -17.99
N ASP A 3 -23.30 -32.28 -17.57
CA ASP A 3 -24.03 -31.23 -18.28
C ASP A 3 -23.08 -30.04 -18.52
N LEU A 4 -22.88 -29.67 -19.80
CA LEU A 4 -21.96 -28.60 -20.24
C LEU A 4 -22.69 -27.26 -20.44
N SER A 5 -23.90 -27.10 -19.90
CA SER A 5 -24.76 -25.92 -20.04
C SER A 5 -24.22 -24.60 -19.43
N GLY A 6 -22.94 -24.56 -19.02
CA GLY A 6 -22.21 -23.35 -18.62
C GLY A 6 -20.73 -23.35 -19.02
N ALA A 7 -20.35 -24.17 -20.02
CA ALA A 7 -18.96 -24.29 -20.45
C ALA A 7 -18.47 -22.99 -21.12
N MET A 8 -17.43 -22.38 -20.57
CA MET A 8 -16.79 -21.21 -21.16
C MET A 8 -15.85 -21.66 -22.27
N THR A 9 -15.91 -21.01 -23.42
CA THR A 9 -14.91 -21.22 -24.48
C THR A 9 -13.70 -20.30 -24.29
N VAL A 10 -12.60 -20.59 -24.99
CA VAL A 10 -11.46 -19.68 -25.08
C VAL A 10 -11.89 -18.31 -25.62
N ALA A 11 -12.84 -18.25 -26.56
CA ALA A 11 -13.41 -17.00 -27.03
C ALA A 11 -14.09 -16.21 -25.90
N ASP A 12 -14.81 -16.88 -25.01
CA ASP A 12 -15.50 -16.25 -23.89
C ASP A 12 -14.53 -15.76 -22.82
N VAL A 13 -13.47 -16.52 -22.55
CA VAL A 13 -12.41 -16.12 -21.61
C VAL A 13 -11.63 -14.91 -22.15
N ASN A 14 -11.25 -14.92 -23.44
CA ASN A 14 -10.58 -13.78 -24.08
C ASN A 14 -11.49 -12.54 -24.14
N ARG A 15 -12.80 -12.73 -24.34
CA ARG A 15 -13.79 -11.64 -24.21
C ARG A 15 -13.82 -11.09 -22.79
N ALA A 16 -13.86 -11.95 -21.78
CA ALA A 16 -13.86 -11.54 -20.37
C ALA A 16 -12.58 -10.79 -19.97
N PHE A 17 -11.41 -11.14 -20.51
CA PHE A 17 -10.17 -10.38 -20.33
C PHE A 17 -10.27 -8.99 -20.94
N ARG A 18 -10.74 -8.89 -22.19
CA ARG A 18 -10.95 -7.59 -22.87
C ARG A 18 -11.97 -6.71 -22.17
N ASP A 19 -13.10 -7.26 -21.74
CA ASP A 19 -14.14 -6.54 -20.99
C ASP A 19 -13.62 -6.00 -19.65
N ARG A 20 -12.61 -6.66 -19.07
CA ARG A 20 -11.90 -6.21 -17.86
C ARG A 20 -10.71 -5.29 -18.14
N GLY A 21 -10.49 -4.90 -19.40
CA GLY A 21 -9.39 -4.03 -19.81
C GLY A 21 -8.01 -4.68 -19.73
N LEU A 22 -7.95 -6.01 -19.69
CA LEU A 22 -6.71 -6.78 -19.75
C LEU A 22 -6.46 -7.16 -21.22
N GLY A 23 -5.45 -6.59 -21.85
CA GLY A 23 -5.06 -6.92 -23.23
C GLY A 23 -4.31 -8.25 -23.36
N ILE A 24 -4.68 -9.26 -22.57
CA ILE A 24 -4.10 -10.61 -22.64
C ILE A 24 -5.10 -11.54 -23.33
N GLU A 25 -4.57 -12.51 -24.08
CA GLU A 25 -5.36 -13.53 -24.77
C GLU A 25 -4.73 -14.91 -24.55
N LEU A 26 -5.56 -15.91 -24.29
CA LEU A 26 -5.14 -17.30 -24.27
C LEU A 26 -4.70 -17.73 -25.68
N PRO A 27 -3.53 -18.37 -25.84
CA PRO A 27 -2.96 -18.74 -27.13
C PRO A 27 -3.55 -20.06 -27.68
N TYR A 28 -4.86 -20.26 -27.54
CA TYR A 28 -5.56 -21.47 -27.96
C TYR A 28 -6.69 -21.16 -28.95
N PRO A 29 -7.13 -22.15 -29.74
CA PRO A 29 -8.27 -21.98 -30.64
C PRO A 29 -9.54 -21.57 -29.88
N ALA A 30 -10.29 -20.65 -30.47
CA ALA A 30 -11.41 -19.94 -29.84
C ALA A 30 -12.56 -20.86 -29.38
N ASP A 31 -12.74 -21.99 -30.05
CA ASP A 31 -13.78 -22.99 -29.83
C ASP A 31 -13.46 -24.00 -28.73
N TRP A 32 -12.23 -23.99 -28.19
CA TRP A 32 -11.85 -24.91 -27.13
C TRP A 32 -12.57 -24.58 -25.82
N ILE A 33 -12.99 -25.62 -25.11
CA ILE A 33 -13.68 -25.48 -23.82
C ILE A 33 -12.63 -25.28 -22.73
N VAL A 34 -12.80 -24.23 -21.95
CA VAL A 34 -12.00 -23.94 -20.75
C VAL A 34 -12.72 -24.52 -19.54
N VAL A 35 -12.06 -25.47 -18.88
CA VAL A 35 -12.56 -26.13 -17.66
C VAL A 35 -12.17 -25.34 -16.42
N ASP A 36 -10.93 -24.84 -16.37
CA ASP A 36 -10.42 -24.05 -15.26
C ASP A 36 -9.32 -23.07 -15.71
N VAL A 37 -9.23 -21.93 -15.02
CA VAL A 37 -8.17 -20.93 -15.18
C VAL A 37 -7.74 -20.44 -13.81
N GLN A 38 -6.50 -20.72 -13.44
CA GLN A 38 -5.91 -20.26 -12.19
C GLN A 38 -4.79 -19.26 -12.46
N ILE A 39 -4.86 -18.11 -11.81
CA ILE A 39 -3.75 -17.14 -11.81
C ILE A 39 -2.72 -17.59 -10.78
N LEU A 40 -1.53 -17.92 -11.23
CA LEU A 40 -0.41 -18.31 -10.37
C LEU A 40 0.44 -17.10 -9.98
N GLU A 41 0.67 -16.18 -10.90
CA GLU A 41 1.41 -14.96 -10.67
C GLU A 41 0.82 -13.81 -11.49
N LYS A 42 0.78 -12.60 -10.92
CA LYS A 42 0.35 -11.38 -11.60
C LYS A 42 1.29 -10.22 -11.27
N LYS A 43 1.82 -9.58 -12.30
CA LYS A 43 2.62 -8.36 -12.21
C LYS A 43 1.97 -7.26 -13.05
N ASP A 44 1.48 -6.22 -12.37
CA ASP A 44 0.90 -5.04 -13.01
C ASP A 44 1.98 -3.94 -13.14
N THR A 45 2.13 -3.37 -14.34
CA THR A 45 2.86 -2.11 -14.57
C THR A 45 1.89 -1.01 -15.00
N THR A 46 2.40 0.21 -15.18
CA THR A 46 1.60 1.37 -15.65
C THR A 46 0.99 1.15 -17.03
N ARG A 47 1.60 0.30 -17.88
CA ARG A 47 1.19 0.11 -19.27
C ARG A 47 0.85 -1.33 -19.63
N SER A 48 1.36 -2.31 -18.90
CA SER A 48 1.17 -3.73 -19.19
C SER A 48 0.81 -4.54 -17.96
N VAL A 49 0.16 -5.67 -18.20
CA VAL A 49 -0.06 -6.74 -17.22
C VAL A 49 0.70 -7.97 -17.69
N LYS A 50 1.42 -8.61 -16.78
CA LYS A 50 2.07 -9.92 -16.97
C LYS A 50 1.41 -10.93 -16.06
N VAL A 51 0.94 -12.03 -16.61
CA VAL A 51 0.20 -13.06 -15.85
C VAL A 51 0.77 -14.43 -16.19
N LEU A 52 1.04 -15.23 -15.15
CA LEU A 52 1.25 -16.66 -15.28
C LEU A 52 -0.05 -17.38 -14.92
N LEU A 53 -0.60 -18.14 -15.86
CA LEU A 53 -1.86 -18.88 -15.72
C LEU A 53 -1.58 -20.38 -15.76
N ALA A 54 -2.24 -21.14 -14.90
CA ALA A 54 -2.51 -22.56 -15.16
C ALA A 54 -3.90 -22.66 -15.82
N VAL A 55 -3.98 -23.36 -16.95
CA VAL A 55 -5.22 -23.50 -17.72
C VAL A 55 -5.53 -24.98 -17.89
N GLU A 56 -6.79 -25.35 -17.66
CA GLU A 56 -7.32 -26.66 -17.95
C GLU A 56 -8.34 -26.56 -19.09
N LEU A 57 -8.08 -27.29 -20.17
CA LEU A 57 -8.82 -27.24 -21.44
C LEU A 57 -9.40 -28.62 -21.76
N LEU A 58 -10.59 -28.66 -22.36
CA LEU A 58 -11.17 -29.89 -22.89
C LEU A 58 -11.17 -29.84 -24.41
N ARG A 59 -10.48 -30.80 -25.02
CA ARG A 59 -10.42 -30.99 -26.48
C ARG A 59 -10.79 -32.42 -26.83
N GLU A 60 -11.79 -32.60 -27.69
CA GLU A 60 -12.18 -33.94 -28.21
C GLU A 60 -12.38 -34.98 -27.08
N GLY A 61 -12.91 -34.54 -25.93
CA GLY A 61 -13.13 -35.37 -24.75
C GLY A 61 -11.87 -35.64 -23.89
N ARG A 62 -10.72 -35.07 -24.23
CA ARG A 62 -9.47 -35.16 -23.46
C ARG A 62 -9.17 -33.87 -22.72
N LEU A 63 -8.75 -34.02 -21.47
CA LEU A 63 -8.33 -32.93 -20.61
C LEU A 63 -6.86 -32.59 -20.88
N LEU A 64 -6.57 -31.32 -21.15
CA LEU A 64 -5.23 -30.79 -21.34
C LEU A 64 -4.97 -29.75 -20.25
N ARG A 65 -3.80 -29.84 -19.60
CA ARG A 65 -3.35 -28.89 -18.59
C ARG A 65 -2.10 -28.21 -19.07
N ASP A 66 -2.02 -26.90 -18.93
CA ASP A 66 -0.90 -26.12 -19.43
C ASP A 66 -0.62 -24.89 -18.56
N LEU A 67 0.58 -24.35 -18.70
CA LEU A 67 1.06 -23.14 -18.03
C LEU A 67 1.35 -22.06 -19.08
N CYS A 68 0.58 -20.97 -19.03
CA CYS A 68 0.68 -19.85 -19.96
C CYS A 68 1.29 -18.63 -19.29
N PHE A 69 2.38 -18.10 -19.83
CA PHE A 69 2.84 -16.75 -19.49
C PHE A 69 2.33 -15.76 -20.54
N LEU A 70 1.50 -14.80 -20.11
CA LEU A 70 0.85 -13.82 -20.97
C LEU A 70 1.25 -12.41 -20.59
N GLU A 71 1.51 -11.59 -21.61
CA GLU A 71 1.75 -10.15 -21.47
C GLU A 71 0.77 -9.39 -22.36
N GLY A 72 0.16 -8.33 -21.82
CA GLY A 72 -0.84 -7.55 -22.52
C GLY A 72 -0.86 -6.10 -22.08
N GLU A 73 -1.21 -5.20 -22.99
CA GLU A 73 -1.42 -3.79 -22.64
C GLU A 73 -2.72 -3.62 -21.84
N VAL A 74 -2.68 -2.78 -20.81
CA VAL A 74 -3.88 -2.49 -20.02
C VAL A 74 -4.57 -1.28 -20.63
N VAL A 75 -5.53 -1.51 -21.53
CA VAL A 75 -6.41 -0.46 -22.02
C VAL A 75 -7.46 -0.20 -20.96
N ARG A 76 -7.15 0.70 -20.02
CA ARG A 76 -8.14 1.18 -19.07
C ARG A 76 -9.13 2.04 -19.85
N PRO A 77 -10.44 1.70 -19.88
CA PRO A 77 -11.42 2.64 -20.42
C PRO A 77 -11.23 3.98 -19.69
N LYS A 78 -11.27 5.09 -20.43
CA LYS A 78 -11.44 6.42 -19.81
C LYS A 78 -12.71 6.32 -18.98
N ARG A 79 -12.51 6.08 -17.69
CA ARG A 79 -13.58 5.92 -16.73
C ARG A 79 -14.34 7.24 -16.77
N ASN A 80 -15.59 7.22 -17.20
CA ASN A 80 -16.49 8.35 -17.02
C ASN A 80 -16.28 8.85 -15.59
N GLU A 81 -15.90 10.13 -15.46
CA GLU A 81 -15.55 10.84 -14.24
C GLU A 81 -16.78 11.04 -13.32
N LYS A 82 -17.44 9.93 -13.00
CA LYS A 82 -18.43 9.80 -11.92
C LYS A 82 -18.16 8.55 -11.08
N ALA A 83 -16.90 8.12 -11.00
CA ALA A 83 -16.43 7.66 -9.70
C ALA A 83 -16.23 8.95 -8.92
N ASP A 84 -16.91 9.12 -7.78
CA ASP A 84 -16.59 10.17 -6.82
C ASP A 84 -15.07 10.32 -6.81
N GLY A 85 -14.60 11.45 -7.33
CA GLY A 85 -13.18 11.74 -7.36
C GLY A 85 -12.70 11.55 -5.94
N PHE A 86 -11.77 10.62 -5.75
CA PHE A 86 -10.97 10.65 -4.55
C PHE A 86 -10.18 11.95 -4.64
N ASP A 87 -10.72 12.97 -4.00
CA ASP A 87 -10.03 14.21 -3.77
C ASP A 87 -9.34 14.09 -2.40
N PRO A 88 -8.00 13.94 -2.34
CA PRO A 88 -7.29 14.07 -1.08
C PRO A 88 -7.49 15.45 -0.42
N ALA A 89 -8.12 16.44 -1.09
CA ALA A 89 -8.58 17.69 -0.50
C ALA A 89 -9.89 17.59 0.32
N ALA A 90 -10.62 16.47 0.28
CA ALA A 90 -11.82 16.29 1.11
C ALA A 90 -11.48 16.00 2.59
N ALA A 91 -10.20 15.71 2.90
CA ALA A 91 -9.70 15.48 4.25
C ALA A 91 -9.23 16.80 4.89
N GLY A 92 -10.18 17.62 5.37
CA GLY A 92 -9.87 18.76 6.24
C GLY A 92 -8.97 19.86 5.63
N GLN A 93 -8.49 20.75 6.51
CA GLN A 93 -7.62 21.87 6.13
C GLN A 93 -6.22 21.32 5.79
N ARG A 94 -5.81 21.39 4.52
CA ARG A 94 -4.49 20.89 4.10
C ARG A 94 -3.39 21.59 4.89
N LEU A 95 -2.50 20.79 5.46
CA LEU A 95 -1.32 21.28 6.15
C LEU A 95 -0.33 21.88 5.14
N PRO A 96 0.38 22.96 5.51
CA PRO A 96 1.35 23.59 4.63
C PRO A 96 2.51 22.63 4.31
N ILE A 97 2.94 22.63 3.05
CA ILE A 97 4.13 21.91 2.60
C ILE A 97 5.36 22.54 3.26
N ARG A 98 6.28 21.72 3.74
CA ARG A 98 7.54 22.18 4.35
C ARG A 98 8.51 22.64 3.26
N ASN A 99 9.26 23.68 3.59
CA ASN A 99 10.34 24.19 2.74
C ASN A 99 11.63 23.34 2.83
N ARG A 100 11.66 22.33 3.70
CA ARG A 100 12.78 21.39 3.87
C ARG A 100 12.26 20.00 4.24
N ALA A 101 13.00 18.97 3.83
CA ALA A 101 12.74 17.58 4.19
C ALA A 101 13.44 17.16 5.50
N ASP A 102 14.48 17.87 5.92
CA ASP A 102 15.27 17.47 7.10
C ASP A 102 14.64 17.95 8.40
N PHE A 103 14.79 17.13 9.45
CA PHE A 103 14.44 17.48 10.82
C PHE A 103 15.69 17.91 11.57
N ARG A 104 15.57 18.90 12.47
CA ARG A 104 16.70 19.32 13.32
C ARG A 104 16.97 18.33 14.44
N ASP A 105 15.91 17.75 14.97
CA ASP A 105 15.94 16.84 16.12
C ASP A 105 14.71 15.93 16.12
N GLU A 106 14.72 14.95 17.02
CA GLU A 106 13.62 13.99 17.17
C GLU A 106 12.32 14.64 17.64
N GLY A 107 12.39 15.72 18.43
CA GLY A 107 11.23 16.44 18.91
C GLY A 107 10.45 17.11 17.78
N GLU A 108 11.16 17.77 16.86
CA GLU A 108 10.60 18.35 15.63
C GLU A 108 9.92 17.26 14.79
N ALA A 109 10.57 16.11 14.63
CA ALA A 109 10.02 14.99 13.89
C ALA A 109 8.72 14.47 14.54
N ILE A 110 8.71 14.19 15.84
CA ILE A 110 7.51 13.70 16.54
C ILE A 110 6.35 14.70 16.45
N ALA A 111 6.62 16.00 16.63
CA ALA A 111 5.59 17.04 16.52
C ALA A 111 4.98 17.07 15.11
N TYR A 112 5.83 17.00 14.08
CA TYR A 112 5.41 16.92 12.68
C TYR A 112 4.53 15.70 12.39
N LEU A 113 4.96 14.51 12.84
CA LEU A 113 4.20 13.27 12.65
C LEU A 113 2.83 13.35 13.33
N ARG A 114 2.77 13.91 14.55
CA ARG A 114 1.51 14.10 15.27
C ARG A 114 0.57 15.02 14.50
N GLU A 115 1.04 16.17 14.04
CA GLU A 115 0.22 17.13 13.29
C GLU A 115 -0.33 16.51 11.99
N ALA A 116 0.55 15.88 11.19
CA ALA A 116 0.16 15.17 9.97
C ALA A 116 -0.89 14.08 10.21
N PHE A 117 -0.68 13.21 11.20
CA PHE A 117 -1.58 12.10 11.44
C PHE A 117 -2.90 12.53 12.07
N VAL A 118 -2.90 13.54 12.95
CA VAL A 118 -4.13 14.15 13.50
C VAL A 118 -4.95 14.77 12.37
N SER A 119 -4.31 15.53 11.47
CA SER A 119 -5.00 16.13 10.31
C SER A 119 -5.61 15.07 9.40
N LEU A 120 -4.86 13.98 9.12
CA LEU A 120 -5.38 12.85 8.34
C LEU A 120 -6.63 12.25 9.01
N LEU A 121 -6.54 11.86 10.28
CA LEU A 121 -7.64 11.21 10.99
C LEU A 121 -8.87 12.13 11.10
N GLY A 122 -8.67 13.40 11.43
CA GLY A 122 -9.74 14.40 11.48
C GLY A 122 -10.43 14.58 10.13
N GLY A 123 -9.66 14.58 9.03
CA GLY A 123 -10.19 14.61 7.67
C GLY A 123 -11.06 13.39 7.29
N TYR A 124 -10.90 12.27 8.01
CA TYR A 124 -11.74 11.07 7.87
C TYR A 124 -12.82 10.94 8.97
N GLY A 125 -13.08 12.02 9.72
CA GLY A 125 -14.17 12.09 10.70
C GLY A 125 -13.84 11.47 12.05
N TYR A 126 -12.59 11.09 12.31
CA TYR A 126 -12.20 10.63 13.64
C TYR A 126 -12.21 11.79 14.64
N ARG A 127 -12.60 11.51 15.88
CA ARG A 127 -12.45 12.41 17.02
C ARG A 127 -11.20 12.04 17.79
N ILE A 128 -10.35 13.02 18.08
CA ILE A 128 -9.17 12.81 18.89
C ILE A 128 -9.58 12.78 20.36
N GLU A 129 -9.13 11.75 21.08
CA GLU A 129 -9.44 11.53 22.48
C GLU A 129 -8.16 11.22 23.26
N GLU A 130 -8.18 11.47 24.57
CA GLU A 130 -7.07 11.08 25.43
C GLU A 130 -7.12 9.59 25.72
N HIS A 131 -5.96 8.94 25.71
CA HIS A 131 -5.81 7.55 26.13
C HIS A 131 -4.42 7.35 26.73
N GLU A 132 -4.36 6.89 27.98
CA GLU A 132 -3.11 6.84 28.75
C GLU A 132 -2.01 5.97 28.12
N GLU A 133 -2.42 4.95 27.35
CA GLU A 133 -1.49 3.96 26.79
C GLU A 133 -1.11 4.23 25.33
N ALA A 134 -1.50 5.37 24.72
CA ALA A 134 -1.13 5.68 23.34
C ALA A 134 -0.66 7.12 23.20
N ASP A 135 0.26 7.39 22.27
CA ASP A 135 0.69 8.76 21.99
C ASP A 135 -0.47 9.57 21.36
N LEU A 136 -1.30 8.89 20.56
CA LEU A 136 -2.53 9.43 19.99
C LEU A 136 -3.59 8.34 19.98
N TYR A 137 -4.79 8.69 20.41
CA TYR A 137 -5.98 7.85 20.27
C TYR A 137 -7.08 8.63 19.56
N ALA A 138 -7.77 7.95 18.65
CA ALA A 138 -8.85 8.54 17.90
C ALA A 138 -10.01 7.56 17.73
N THR A 139 -11.24 8.06 17.75
CA THR A 139 -12.46 7.24 17.62
C THR A 139 -13.26 7.62 16.38
N LEU A 140 -13.78 6.60 15.69
CA LEU A 140 -14.79 6.74 14.64
C LEU A 140 -15.87 5.70 14.91
N ASP A 141 -17.08 6.18 15.20
CA ASP A 141 -18.19 5.35 15.70
C ASP A 141 -17.75 4.49 16.90
N SER A 142 -17.74 3.16 16.74
CA SER A 142 -17.34 2.19 17.76
C SER A 142 -15.90 1.67 17.59
N ARG A 143 -15.09 2.28 16.73
CA ARG A 143 -13.71 1.85 16.44
C ARG A 143 -12.71 2.87 16.94
N GLY A 144 -11.69 2.38 17.64
CA GLY A 144 -10.53 3.16 18.05
C GLY A 144 -9.35 3.00 17.08
N PHE A 145 -8.48 4.00 17.06
CA PHE A 145 -7.18 3.95 16.40
C PHE A 145 -6.11 4.31 17.44
N PHE A 146 -5.30 3.33 17.82
CA PHE A 146 -4.16 3.49 18.71
C PHE A 146 -2.91 3.79 17.90
N VAL A 147 -2.25 4.92 18.20
CA VAL A 147 -1.07 5.38 17.47
C VAL A 147 0.08 5.67 18.41
N CYS A 148 1.26 5.19 18.03
CA CYS A 148 2.53 5.59 18.62
C CYS A 148 3.41 6.28 17.57
N PHE A 149 4.16 7.30 17.97
CA PHE A 149 5.07 8.04 17.10
C PHE A 149 6.52 7.68 17.40
N ALA A 150 7.36 7.44 16.38
CA ALA A 150 8.80 7.29 16.57
C ALA A 150 9.54 8.13 15.54
N ALA A 151 10.58 8.84 15.98
CA ALA A 151 11.40 9.68 15.10
C ALA A 151 12.31 8.83 14.20
N LYS A 152 12.75 7.66 14.69
CA LYS A 152 13.71 6.77 14.05
C LYS A 152 13.25 5.32 14.15
N CYS A 153 13.60 4.52 13.16
CA CYS A 153 13.45 3.07 13.17
C CYS A 153 14.60 2.43 13.97
N ASP A 154 14.57 2.58 15.29
CA ASP A 154 15.57 2.10 16.24
C ASP A 154 14.95 1.14 17.27
N SER A 155 15.61 0.97 18.43
CA SER A 155 15.10 0.16 19.54
C SER A 155 13.83 0.75 20.15
N LEU A 156 13.72 2.08 20.27
CA LEU A 156 12.54 2.73 20.84
C LEU A 156 11.31 2.54 19.93
N ALA A 157 11.49 2.62 18.61
CA ALA A 157 10.43 2.25 17.68
C ALA A 157 10.03 0.78 17.82
N ALA A 158 10.98 -0.12 18.12
CA ALA A 158 10.68 -1.53 18.32
C ALA A 158 9.85 -1.77 19.57
N ASP A 159 10.20 -1.11 20.68
CA ASP A 159 9.44 -1.16 21.93
C ASP A 159 8.02 -0.64 21.74
N LYS A 160 7.85 0.48 21.01
CA LYS A 160 6.53 1.02 20.64
C LYS A 160 5.72 0.07 19.76
N ALA A 161 6.38 -0.62 18.82
CA ALA A 161 5.71 -1.59 17.96
C ALA A 161 5.22 -2.82 18.73
N GLU A 162 6.02 -3.34 19.68
CA GLU A 162 5.59 -4.43 20.58
C GLU A 162 4.47 -3.96 21.52
N HIS A 163 4.55 -2.74 22.04
CA HIS A 163 3.48 -2.15 22.84
C HIS A 163 2.15 -2.09 22.07
N LEU A 164 2.15 -1.71 20.79
CA LEU A 164 0.95 -1.73 19.94
C LEU A 164 0.39 -3.16 19.74
N ILE A 165 1.26 -4.18 19.68
CA ILE A 165 0.84 -5.58 19.65
C ILE A 165 0.10 -5.93 20.96
N ASP A 166 0.61 -5.50 22.10
CA ASP A 166 0.01 -5.75 23.40
C ASP A 166 -1.32 -5.01 23.57
N LEU A 167 -1.40 -3.74 23.14
CA LEU A 167 -2.65 -2.99 23.05
C LEU A 167 -3.69 -3.72 22.20
N ARG A 168 -3.27 -4.35 21.10
CA ARG A 168 -4.19 -5.14 20.29
C ARG A 168 -4.68 -6.39 21.00
N LYS A 169 -3.82 -7.11 21.71
CA LYS A 169 -4.24 -8.25 22.53
C LYS A 169 -5.28 -7.81 23.58
N LYS A 170 -5.10 -6.62 24.16
CA LYS A 170 -5.96 -6.04 25.20
C LYS A 170 -7.30 -5.52 24.66
N TYR A 171 -7.28 -4.65 23.65
CA TYR A 171 -8.46 -3.90 23.18
C TYR A 171 -9.16 -4.51 21.95
N LYS A 172 -8.74 -5.70 21.52
CA LYS A 172 -9.39 -6.54 20.49
C LYS A 172 -9.25 -6.03 19.05
N HIS A 173 -9.67 -6.88 18.12
CA HIS A 173 -9.38 -6.82 16.68
C HIS A 173 -10.16 -5.76 15.87
N LEU A 174 -11.15 -5.09 16.46
CA LEU A 174 -11.99 -4.10 15.76
C LEU A 174 -11.31 -2.73 15.62
N ASN A 175 -10.27 -2.48 16.41
CA ASN A 175 -9.49 -1.25 16.39
C ASN A 175 -8.32 -1.35 15.41
N ASP A 176 -7.83 -0.19 15.00
CA ASP A 176 -6.61 -0.04 14.21
C ASP A 176 -5.43 0.33 15.12
N TYR A 177 -4.24 -0.11 14.74
CA TYR A 177 -3.00 0.06 15.51
C TYR A 177 -1.89 0.51 14.56
N GLY A 178 -1.17 1.57 14.93
CA GLY A 178 -0.22 2.21 14.02
C GLY A 178 1.03 2.75 14.69
N LEU A 179 2.20 2.36 14.19
CA LEU A 179 3.45 3.07 14.40
C LEU A 179 3.63 4.08 13.27
N VAL A 180 3.77 5.36 13.61
CA VAL A 180 3.96 6.43 12.64
C VAL A 180 5.41 6.94 12.74
N VAL A 181 6.08 6.99 11.60
CA VAL A 181 7.50 7.37 11.47
C VAL A 181 7.70 8.35 10.31
N PRO A 182 8.83 9.07 10.23
CA PRO A 182 9.16 9.81 9.02
C PRO A 182 9.40 8.84 7.85
N ALA A 183 9.03 9.27 6.64
CA ALA A 183 9.28 8.49 5.43
C ALA A 183 10.79 8.36 5.15
N PHE A 184 11.58 9.38 5.52
CA PHE A 184 13.04 9.40 5.44
C PHE A 184 13.63 9.89 6.76
N GLN A 185 14.69 9.23 7.24
CA GLN A 185 15.21 9.44 8.60
C GLN A 185 16.71 9.81 8.62
N GLU A 186 17.29 10.14 7.45
CA GLU A 186 18.73 10.38 7.34
C GLU A 186 19.22 11.58 8.13
N SER A 187 18.44 12.66 8.21
CA SER A 187 18.77 13.80 9.06
C SER A 187 18.80 13.45 10.55
N LEU A 188 18.21 12.31 10.93
CA LEU A 188 18.19 11.76 12.28
C LEU A 188 19.18 10.58 12.44
N GLY A 189 20.03 10.34 11.43
CA GLY A 189 21.09 9.35 11.49
C GLY A 189 20.68 7.92 11.11
N VAL A 190 19.50 7.70 10.53
CA VAL A 190 19.07 6.38 10.02
C VAL A 190 18.97 6.43 8.51
N SER A 191 19.77 5.62 7.81
CA SER A 191 19.69 5.51 6.36
C SER A 191 18.39 4.84 5.91
N LEU A 192 17.92 5.17 4.70
CA LEU A 192 16.78 4.47 4.09
C LEU A 192 16.98 2.94 4.08
N SER A 193 18.21 2.47 3.87
CA SER A 193 18.50 1.03 3.90
C SER A 193 18.31 0.41 5.29
N GLU A 194 18.72 1.11 6.36
CA GLU A 194 18.53 0.66 7.74
C GLU A 194 17.05 0.70 8.13
N GLN A 195 16.33 1.75 7.74
CA GLN A 195 14.88 1.87 7.91
C GLN A 195 14.14 0.72 7.22
N GLU A 196 14.46 0.43 5.95
CA GLU A 196 13.86 -0.67 5.20
C GLU A 196 14.17 -2.03 5.82
N ALA A 197 15.43 -2.26 6.23
CA ALA A 197 15.81 -3.48 6.93
C ALA A 197 15.05 -3.64 8.26
N TRP A 198 14.87 -2.55 9.01
CA TRP A 198 14.11 -2.56 10.26
C TRP A 198 12.65 -2.95 10.04
N ILE A 199 12.01 -2.39 9.00
CA ILE A 199 10.62 -2.69 8.63
C ILE A 199 10.49 -4.15 8.17
N MET A 200 11.35 -4.58 7.25
CA MET A 200 11.33 -5.95 6.70
C MET A 200 11.57 -6.98 7.79
N GLY A 201 12.45 -6.72 8.76
CA GLY A 201 12.68 -7.61 9.90
C GLY A 201 11.48 -7.76 10.84
N ARG A 202 10.43 -6.94 10.70
CA ARG A 202 9.25 -6.93 11.59
C ARG A 202 7.93 -7.12 10.85
N VAL A 203 7.92 -7.08 9.52
CA VAL A 203 6.69 -7.06 8.72
C VAL A 203 5.80 -8.26 9.02
N ASP A 204 6.35 -9.46 9.15
CA ASP A 204 5.58 -10.68 9.40
C ASP A 204 4.86 -10.62 10.75
N ARG A 205 5.60 -10.27 11.81
CA ARG A 205 5.07 -10.17 13.17
C ARG A 205 4.01 -9.08 13.29
N LEU A 206 4.29 -7.90 12.75
CA LEU A 206 3.37 -6.77 12.76
C LEU A 206 2.12 -7.07 11.92
N SER A 207 2.26 -7.71 10.77
CA SER A 207 1.13 -8.07 9.90
C SER A 207 0.23 -9.14 10.53
N MET A 208 0.82 -10.15 11.19
CA MET A 208 0.08 -11.16 11.95
C MET A 208 -0.80 -10.50 13.03
N HIS A 209 -0.28 -9.45 13.67
CA HIS A 209 -1.01 -8.64 14.63
C HIS A 209 -1.69 -7.42 14.02
N ARG A 210 -1.82 -7.29 12.70
CA ARG A 210 -2.49 -6.12 12.07
C ARG A 210 -2.03 -4.76 12.62
N VAL A 211 -0.74 -4.61 12.96
CA VAL A 211 -0.14 -3.33 13.35
C VAL A 211 0.52 -2.70 12.13
N GLY A 212 0.02 -1.52 11.74
CA GLY A 212 0.53 -0.76 10.60
C GLY A 212 1.79 0.02 10.95
N VAL A 213 2.72 0.11 10.01
CA VAL A 213 3.78 1.12 10.01
C VAL A 213 3.45 2.12 8.91
N TYR A 214 3.40 3.40 9.26
CA TYR A 214 3.01 4.49 8.36
C TYR A 214 4.11 5.55 8.31
N GLY A 215 4.65 5.79 7.11
CA GLY A 215 5.66 6.80 6.85
C GLY A 215 5.04 8.11 6.39
N VAL A 216 5.23 9.20 7.14
CA VAL A 216 4.81 10.55 6.70
C VAL A 216 5.90 11.14 5.82
N ASP A 217 5.55 11.57 4.60
CA ASP A 217 6.48 12.26 3.71
C ASP A 217 7.09 13.47 4.43
N ASN A 218 8.40 13.62 4.36
CA ASN A 218 9.08 14.66 5.14
C ASN A 218 8.76 16.08 4.68
N SER A 219 8.40 16.26 3.41
CA SER A 219 8.12 17.59 2.83
C SER A 219 6.62 17.87 2.73
N ASP A 220 5.80 16.84 2.49
CA ASP A 220 4.34 16.98 2.37
C ASP A 220 3.61 16.23 3.51
N PRO A 221 3.16 16.92 4.58
CA PRO A 221 2.48 16.27 5.70
C PRO A 221 1.15 15.60 5.33
N ASN A 222 0.61 15.92 4.15
CA ASN A 222 -0.63 15.35 3.65
C ASN A 222 -0.39 14.05 2.86
N ARG A 223 0.86 13.57 2.76
CA ARG A 223 1.21 12.30 2.12
C ARG A 223 1.76 11.33 3.15
N ILE A 224 1.01 10.26 3.37
CA ILE A 224 1.34 9.24 4.35
C ILE A 224 1.26 7.88 3.68
N TYR A 225 2.37 7.15 3.74
CA TYR A 225 2.58 5.90 3.04
C TYR A 225 2.44 4.72 4.01
N PRO A 226 1.70 3.67 3.63
CA PRO A 226 1.65 2.44 4.40
C PRO A 226 2.84 1.56 4.04
N PHE A 227 3.66 1.21 5.04
CA PHE A 227 4.80 0.31 4.85
C PHE A 227 4.46 -1.16 5.14
N THR A 228 3.41 -1.42 5.93
CA THR A 228 2.97 -2.79 6.26
C THR A 228 1.49 -3.01 5.92
N VAL A 229 0.60 -3.01 6.92
CA VAL A 229 -0.84 -3.25 6.74
C VAL A 229 -1.63 -1.95 6.59
N TYR A 230 -2.82 -2.04 5.99
CA TYR A 230 -3.77 -0.94 5.90
C TYR A 230 -4.75 -0.93 7.09
N PRO A 231 -5.24 0.26 7.48
CA PRO A 231 -6.33 0.36 8.46
C PRO A 231 -7.64 -0.19 7.88
N GLN A 232 -8.57 -0.57 8.75
CA GLN A 232 -9.80 -1.28 8.35
C GLN A 232 -10.90 -0.36 7.82
N VAL A 233 -10.90 0.92 8.21
CA VAL A 233 -11.94 1.87 7.80
C VAL A 233 -11.83 2.16 6.30
N ARG A 234 -12.92 1.91 5.56
CA ARG A 234 -12.93 1.91 4.07
C ARG A 234 -12.42 3.23 3.46
N GLY A 235 -12.77 4.38 4.05
CA GLY A 235 -12.30 5.68 3.57
C GLY A 235 -10.79 5.83 3.68
N LEU A 236 -10.26 5.52 4.87
CA LEU A 236 -8.84 5.58 5.17
C LEU A 236 -8.03 4.49 4.43
N LEU A 237 -8.59 3.29 4.28
CA LEU A 237 -8.03 2.22 3.46
C LEU A 237 -7.85 2.67 2.01
N ARG A 238 -8.85 3.34 1.41
CA ARG A 238 -8.74 3.85 0.04
C ARG A 238 -7.61 4.87 -0.12
N TYR A 239 -7.43 5.75 0.87
CA TYR A 239 -6.31 6.68 0.92
C TYR A 239 -4.97 5.93 0.90
N PHE A 240 -4.79 4.97 1.81
CA PHE A 240 -3.54 4.23 1.92
C PHE A 240 -3.25 3.34 0.70
N VAL A 241 -4.28 2.79 0.05
CA VAL A 241 -4.11 2.07 -1.23
C VAL A 241 -3.62 3.00 -2.33
N ALA A 242 -4.07 4.26 -2.35
CA ALA A 242 -3.61 5.25 -3.32
C ALA A 242 -2.16 5.68 -3.05
N THR A 243 -1.83 6.00 -1.79
CA THR A 243 -0.48 6.46 -1.42
C THR A 243 0.57 5.36 -1.46
N SER A 244 0.21 4.09 -1.24
CA SER A 244 1.12 2.94 -1.39
C SER A 244 1.78 2.88 -2.77
N ARG A 245 1.04 3.23 -3.83
CA ARG A 245 1.57 3.29 -5.20
C ARG A 245 2.57 4.43 -5.39
N GLN A 246 2.30 5.57 -4.75
CA GLN A 246 3.16 6.75 -4.82
C GLN A 246 4.47 6.53 -4.07
N TRP A 247 4.46 5.73 -3.00
CA TRP A 247 5.66 5.43 -2.22
C TRP A 247 6.80 4.88 -3.09
N GLN A 248 6.50 3.94 -4.01
CA GLN A 248 7.54 3.36 -4.87
C GLN A 248 8.22 4.42 -5.73
N ASP A 249 7.44 5.35 -6.30
CA ASP A 249 7.96 6.43 -7.12
C ASP A 249 8.81 7.41 -6.28
N VAL A 250 8.30 7.82 -5.11
CA VAL A 250 8.99 8.74 -4.20
C VAL A 250 10.30 8.14 -3.68
N ARG A 251 10.26 6.88 -3.27
CA ARG A 251 11.43 6.09 -2.86
C ARG A 251 12.47 6.03 -3.99
N SER A 252 12.06 5.67 -5.21
CA SER A 252 12.99 5.60 -6.35
C SER A 252 13.61 6.96 -6.67
N GLN A 253 12.82 8.04 -6.65
CA GLN A 253 13.34 9.40 -6.86
C GLN A 253 14.34 9.81 -5.79
N TYR A 254 14.09 9.45 -4.53
CA TYR A 254 15.00 9.71 -3.42
C TYR A 254 16.35 8.98 -3.57
N VAL A 255 16.33 7.71 -3.97
CA VAL A 255 17.57 6.97 -4.24
C VAL A 255 18.33 7.58 -5.42
N LEU A 256 17.63 7.98 -6.49
CA LEU A 256 18.24 8.58 -7.67
C LEU A 256 18.85 9.97 -7.40
N SER A 257 18.21 10.79 -6.57
CA SER A 257 18.73 12.12 -6.20
C SER A 257 20.02 12.01 -5.39
N ARG A 258 20.15 10.99 -4.55
CA ARG A 258 21.39 10.66 -3.81
C ARG A 258 22.51 10.17 -4.73
N GLY A 259 22.19 9.36 -5.74
CA GLY A 259 23.17 8.89 -6.73
C GLY A 259 23.82 10.02 -7.56
N ARG A 260 23.12 11.15 -7.75
CA ARG A 260 23.65 12.32 -8.45
C ARG A 260 24.49 13.25 -7.56
N GLY A 261 24.36 13.18 -6.24
CA GLY A 261 25.11 14.00 -5.27
C GLY A 261 26.54 13.53 -4.99
N ALA A 262 26.85 12.26 -5.27
CA ALA A 262 28.17 11.67 -4.98
C ALA A 262 29.22 11.84 -6.11
N GLY A 263 28.89 12.56 -7.19
CA GLY A 263 29.69 12.58 -8.42
C GLY A 263 30.25 13.95 -8.88
N ARG A 264 30.22 14.99 -8.04
CA ARG A 264 30.84 16.29 -8.39
C ARG A 264 31.69 16.81 -7.23
N VAL A 265 32.95 16.39 -7.21
CA VAL A 265 34.02 17.24 -6.67
C VAL A 265 34.34 18.25 -7.77
N PRO A 266 34.20 19.58 -7.54
CA PRO A 266 34.77 20.55 -8.46
C PRO A 266 36.29 20.47 -8.33
N ALA A 267 36.97 20.16 -9.44
CA ALA A 267 38.40 20.41 -9.55
C ALA A 267 38.60 21.93 -9.47
N GLY A 268 39.18 22.37 -8.36
CA GLY A 268 39.69 23.72 -8.14
C GLY A 268 41.03 23.61 -7.43
#